data_AF-A0A520IA86-F1
#
_entry.id   AF-A0A520IA86-F1
#
_cell.length_a   1.000
_cell.length_b   1.000
_cell.length_c   1.000
_cell.angle_alpha   90.00
_cell.angle_beta   90.00
_cell.angle_gamma   90.00
#
_symmetry.space_group_name_H-M   'P 1'
#
loop_
_entity.id
_entity.type
_entity.pdbx_description
1 polymer ?
#
loop_
_entity_poly.entity_id
_entity_poly.type
_entity_poly.pdbx_seq_one_letter_code
_entity_poly.pdbx_strand_id
1 'polypeptide(L)'
;MAKAKGLSQTDDWNQIAFPVQLQEFSALMPGYESVARDRQKFIVGRPPQATKPVIFGLQGKNYSLFPNQLIRDVAGRVLGRHTLQASYSDQGEFSLTLTLPEERFEVVSPKRPGSQPSTTPDTLQKAIIITNSYSGKSPFTIQGKVLSTQRSIDTTEIAPRMRISYYRLVCGNGLMGWADEFMSLDEYVQWLAEGQPTRHTNVRETKTIFEPARIETTEHVEVGQETTLAYSRIRHTGFTEADFEKTLSGMFNEFVSAQDSLTAQMYTRLAEHTIKRQRAESYLKGVKVPKKLVQLALERMDEEAGRLAAKPNLWLLYNGLNHALFHQPTSLTINQRYDLDGSLFHQLNHTVL
;
A
#
# COMPACT_ATOMS: atom_id res chain seq x y z
N MET A 1 0.40 -2.85 -27.36
CA MET A 1 0.69 -1.74 -26.43
C MET A 1 -0.51 -1.55 -25.52
N ALA A 2 -0.35 -1.65 -24.19
CA ALA A 2 -1.44 -1.31 -23.28
C ALA A 2 -1.67 0.21 -23.33
N LYS A 3 -2.91 0.65 -23.63
CA LYS A 3 -3.27 2.07 -23.52
C LYS A 3 -3.17 2.49 -22.06
N ALA A 4 -2.54 3.63 -21.79
CA ALA A 4 -2.57 4.24 -20.47
C ALA A 4 -4.02 4.50 -20.08
N LYS A 5 -4.46 3.95 -18.94
CA LYS A 5 -5.79 4.18 -18.37
C LYS A 5 -5.62 4.76 -16.97
N GLY A 6 -6.44 5.75 -16.63
CA GLY A 6 -6.55 6.23 -15.25
C GLY A 6 -7.24 5.20 -14.36
N LEU A 7 -6.98 5.26 -13.06
CA LEU A 7 -7.79 4.54 -12.08
C LEU A 7 -9.10 5.32 -11.86
N SER A 8 -10.22 4.60 -11.80
CA SER A 8 -11.49 5.17 -11.36
C SER A 8 -11.45 5.35 -9.85
N GLN A 9 -12.14 6.36 -9.32
CA GLN A 9 -12.18 6.66 -7.89
C GLN A 9 -13.61 6.63 -7.36
N THR A 10 -13.79 6.17 -6.12
CA THR A 10 -15.08 6.14 -5.43
C THR A 10 -14.92 6.09 -3.92
N ASP A 11 -15.86 6.65 -3.18
CA ASP A 11 -16.05 6.51 -1.74
C ASP A 11 -17.23 5.59 -1.39
N ASP A 12 -17.90 5.03 -2.41
CA ASP A 12 -19.07 4.18 -2.26
C ASP A 12 -18.71 2.70 -2.45
N TRP A 13 -18.86 1.94 -1.37
CA TRP A 13 -18.67 0.49 -1.38
C TRP A 13 -19.50 -0.21 -2.45
N ASN A 14 -20.69 0.28 -2.80
CA ASN A 14 -21.55 -0.39 -3.77
C ASN A 14 -20.94 -0.42 -5.19
N GLN A 15 -19.98 0.47 -5.49
CA GLN A 15 -19.27 0.47 -6.77
C GLN A 15 -18.22 -0.65 -6.87
N ILE A 16 -17.70 -1.14 -5.74
CA ILE A 16 -16.55 -2.06 -5.69
C ILE A 16 -16.82 -3.37 -4.95
N ALA A 17 -17.84 -3.42 -4.08
CA ALA A 17 -18.28 -4.60 -3.33
C ALA A 17 -19.49 -5.24 -4.02
N PHE A 18 -19.28 -5.71 -5.24
CA PHE A 18 -20.27 -6.46 -6.00
C PHE A 18 -20.04 -7.98 -5.91
N PRO A 19 -21.06 -8.80 -6.20
CA PRO A 19 -20.93 -10.26 -6.19
C PRO A 19 -19.84 -10.74 -7.15
N VAL A 20 -18.94 -11.58 -6.63
CA VAL A 20 -17.88 -12.25 -7.38
C VAL A 20 -17.79 -13.70 -6.89
N GLN A 21 -17.58 -14.63 -7.81
CA GLN A 21 -17.57 -16.06 -7.51
C GLN A 21 -16.63 -16.81 -8.46
N LEU A 22 -16.25 -18.02 -8.03
CA LEU A 22 -15.54 -18.97 -8.87
C LEU A 22 -16.57 -19.80 -9.66
N GLN A 23 -16.42 -19.86 -10.97
CA GLN A 23 -17.26 -20.69 -11.84
C GLN A 23 -16.39 -21.69 -12.62
N GLU A 24 -16.81 -22.95 -12.66
CA GLU A 24 -16.13 -23.97 -13.45
C GLU A 24 -16.21 -23.67 -14.95
N PHE A 25 -15.13 -23.95 -15.68
CA PHE A 25 -15.06 -23.77 -17.13
C PHE A 25 -16.19 -24.51 -17.84
N SER A 26 -16.47 -25.74 -17.44
CA SER A 26 -17.52 -26.58 -18.01
C SER A 26 -18.92 -26.00 -17.86
N ALA A 27 -19.16 -25.22 -16.80
CA ALA A 27 -20.44 -24.54 -16.59
C ALA A 27 -20.61 -23.33 -17.52
N LEU A 28 -19.50 -22.66 -17.88
CA LEU A 28 -19.52 -21.51 -18.78
C LEU A 28 -19.48 -21.88 -20.27
N MET A 29 -18.87 -23.02 -20.60
CA MET A 29 -18.70 -23.51 -21.98
C MET A 29 -19.27 -24.94 -22.10
N PRO A 30 -20.60 -25.11 -22.02
CA PRO A 30 -21.21 -26.43 -22.11
C PRO A 30 -20.92 -27.08 -23.47
N GLY A 31 -20.64 -28.38 -23.46
CA GLY A 31 -20.35 -29.17 -24.67
C GLY A 31 -18.87 -29.24 -25.08
N TYR A 32 -17.98 -28.55 -24.38
CA TYR A 32 -16.54 -28.69 -24.54
C TYR A 32 -15.95 -29.54 -23.41
N GLU A 33 -15.09 -30.49 -23.76
CA GLU A 33 -14.27 -31.22 -22.78
C GLU A 33 -12.99 -30.43 -22.49
N SER A 34 -12.67 -30.28 -21.21
CA SER A 34 -11.41 -29.65 -20.80
C SER A 34 -10.33 -30.70 -20.64
N VAL A 35 -9.28 -30.61 -21.47
CA VAL A 35 -8.09 -31.47 -21.37
C VAL A 35 -7.13 -30.97 -20.29
N ALA A 36 -7.04 -29.66 -20.11
CA ALA A 36 -6.25 -29.06 -19.04
C ALA A 36 -6.92 -29.35 -17.69
N ARG A 37 -6.11 -29.67 -16.67
CA ARG A 37 -6.63 -29.93 -15.31
C ARG A 37 -6.32 -28.79 -14.33
N ASP A 38 -5.43 -27.88 -14.71
CA ASP A 38 -5.15 -26.66 -13.97
C ASP A 38 -6.05 -25.51 -14.45
N ARG A 39 -6.23 -24.50 -13.58
CA ARG A 39 -6.94 -23.25 -13.90
C ARG A 39 -8.34 -23.44 -14.50
N GLN A 40 -9.08 -24.42 -13.99
CA GLN A 40 -10.43 -24.77 -14.46
C GLN A 40 -11.52 -23.83 -13.97
N LYS A 41 -11.21 -22.91 -13.04
CA LYS A 41 -12.15 -21.97 -12.47
C LYS A 41 -11.92 -20.56 -12.99
N PHE A 42 -12.97 -19.93 -13.47
CA PHE A 42 -13.01 -18.51 -13.78
C PHE A 42 -13.46 -17.70 -12.59
N ILE A 43 -12.90 -16.50 -12.43
CA ILE A 43 -13.37 -15.50 -11.49
C ILE A 43 -14.38 -14.63 -12.22
N VAL A 44 -15.65 -14.77 -11.88
CA VAL A 44 -16.77 -14.12 -12.55
C VAL A 44 -17.46 -13.17 -11.57
N GLY A 45 -17.67 -11.93 -11.97
CA GLY A 45 -18.41 -10.97 -11.17
C GLY A 45 -19.38 -10.12 -11.98
N ARG A 46 -20.19 -9.31 -11.29
CA ARG A 46 -21.15 -8.42 -11.93
C ARG A 46 -21.05 -7.00 -11.36
N PRO A 47 -20.15 -6.16 -11.90
CA PRO A 47 -20.08 -4.75 -11.53
C PRO A 47 -21.43 -4.03 -11.74
N PRO A 48 -21.75 -2.99 -10.96
CA PRO A 48 -23.02 -2.28 -11.09
C PRO A 48 -23.30 -1.73 -12.49
N GLN A 49 -22.25 -1.29 -13.19
CA GLN A 49 -22.33 -0.74 -14.54
C GLN A 49 -22.40 -1.82 -15.64
N ALA A 50 -22.23 -3.10 -15.30
CA ALA A 50 -22.12 -4.18 -16.28
C ALA A 50 -23.48 -4.79 -16.64
N THR A 51 -23.81 -4.80 -17.93
CA THR A 51 -25.06 -5.43 -18.43
C THR A 51 -24.99 -6.96 -18.46
N LYS A 52 -23.78 -7.53 -18.47
CA LYS A 52 -23.50 -8.97 -18.49
C LYS A 52 -22.48 -9.33 -17.41
N PRO A 53 -22.45 -10.60 -16.96
CA PRO A 53 -21.36 -11.09 -16.13
C PRO A 53 -20.00 -10.85 -16.80
N VAL A 54 -19.00 -10.48 -16.00
CA VAL A 54 -17.65 -10.18 -16.44
C VAL A 54 -16.70 -11.24 -15.89
N ILE A 55 -15.88 -11.80 -16.77
CA ILE A 55 -14.78 -12.69 -16.40
C ILE A 55 -13.56 -11.81 -16.10
N PHE A 56 -13.15 -11.74 -14.84
CA PHE A 56 -12.00 -10.96 -14.40
C PHE A 56 -10.68 -11.70 -14.58
N GLY A 57 -10.71 -13.02 -14.47
CA GLY A 57 -9.51 -13.83 -14.59
C GLY A 57 -9.75 -15.32 -14.46
N LEU A 58 -8.65 -16.07 -14.50
CA LEU A 58 -8.59 -17.49 -14.20
C LEU A 58 -8.00 -17.66 -12.81
N GLN A 59 -8.59 -18.54 -12.01
CA GLN A 59 -8.05 -18.84 -10.69
C GLN A 59 -6.72 -19.59 -10.83
N GLY A 60 -5.65 -18.96 -10.37
CA GLY A 60 -4.35 -19.61 -10.25
C GLY A 60 -4.30 -20.58 -9.07
N LYS A 61 -3.42 -21.58 -9.13
CA LYS A 61 -3.21 -22.58 -8.05
C LYS A 61 -2.91 -21.97 -6.68
N ASN A 62 -2.32 -20.77 -6.66
CA ASN A 62 -1.85 -20.08 -5.45
C ASN A 62 -2.66 -18.80 -5.14
N TYR A 63 -3.89 -18.70 -5.66
CA TYR A 63 -4.72 -17.52 -5.51
C TYR A 63 -6.08 -17.90 -4.91
N SER A 64 -6.45 -17.22 -3.82
CA SER A 64 -7.80 -17.28 -3.25
C SER A 64 -8.53 -15.98 -3.55
N LEU A 65 -9.79 -16.12 -3.94
CA LEU A 65 -10.67 -15.00 -4.23
C LEU A 65 -11.28 -14.49 -2.92
N PHE A 66 -11.08 -13.21 -2.62
CA PHE A 66 -11.73 -12.54 -1.48
C PHE A 66 -12.62 -11.41 -1.99
N PRO A 67 -13.95 -11.49 -1.81
CA PRO A 67 -14.85 -10.41 -2.17
C PRO A 67 -14.56 -9.14 -1.37
N ASN A 68 -14.60 -7.97 -2.01
CA ASN A 68 -14.56 -6.68 -1.32
C ASN A 68 -15.71 -6.53 -0.30
N GLN A 69 -16.81 -7.27 -0.49
CA GLN A 69 -17.91 -7.38 0.46
C GLN A 69 -17.43 -7.85 1.84
N LEU A 70 -16.56 -8.85 1.89
CA LEU A 70 -16.00 -9.36 3.14
C LEU A 70 -15.11 -8.32 3.82
N ILE A 71 -14.31 -7.58 3.04
CA ILE A 71 -13.47 -6.48 3.56
C ILE A 71 -14.34 -5.39 4.19
N ARG A 72 -15.42 -4.99 3.50
CA ARG A 72 -16.40 -4.02 3.99
C ARG A 72 -16.99 -4.44 5.33
N ASP A 73 -17.44 -5.69 5.41
CA ASP A 73 -18.16 -6.19 6.58
C ASP A 73 -17.24 -6.34 7.79
N VAL A 74 -16.00 -6.78 7.58
CA VAL A 74 -14.97 -6.81 8.64
C VAL A 74 -14.59 -5.39 9.07
N ALA A 75 -14.41 -4.45 8.12
CA ALA A 75 -14.10 -3.06 8.43
C ALA A 75 -15.20 -2.39 9.25
N GLY A 76 -16.46 -2.58 8.86
CA GLY A 76 -17.62 -2.04 9.58
C GLY A 76 -17.74 -2.55 11.01
N ARG A 77 -17.34 -3.80 11.28
CA ARG A 77 -17.36 -4.37 12.63
C ARG A 77 -16.17 -3.92 13.49
N VAL A 78 -14.96 -3.86 12.93
CA VAL A 78 -13.73 -3.68 13.73
C VAL A 78 -13.26 -2.23 13.79
N LEU A 79 -13.28 -1.50 12.67
CA LEU A 79 -12.75 -0.14 12.58
C LEU A 79 -13.72 0.93 13.13
N GLY A 80 -14.97 0.56 13.40
CA GLY A 80 -16.01 1.50 13.82
C GLY A 80 -16.24 2.58 12.76
N ARG A 81 -16.26 3.85 13.17
CA ARG A 81 -16.45 5.00 12.28
C ARG A 81 -15.23 5.20 11.38
N HIS A 82 -15.32 4.74 10.15
CA HIS A 82 -14.29 4.88 9.13
C HIS A 82 -14.86 5.43 7.82
N THR A 83 -13.99 5.94 6.95
CA THR A 83 -14.34 6.36 5.58
C THR A 83 -13.59 5.51 4.55
N LEU A 84 -14.15 5.39 3.35
CA LEU A 84 -13.51 4.71 2.21
C LEU A 84 -13.06 5.75 1.19
N GLN A 85 -11.83 5.63 0.68
CA GLN A 85 -11.51 6.02 -0.70
C GLN A 85 -10.92 4.85 -1.45
N ALA A 86 -11.54 4.47 -2.56
CA ALA A 86 -11.09 3.40 -3.42
C ALA A 86 -10.61 3.95 -4.76
N SER A 87 -9.48 3.42 -5.23
CA SER A 87 -9.01 3.53 -6.61
C SER A 87 -9.07 2.16 -7.27
N TYR A 88 -9.69 2.05 -8.45
CA TYR A 88 -9.91 0.75 -9.08
C TYR A 88 -9.78 0.79 -10.61
N SER A 89 -9.50 -0.37 -11.21
CA SER A 89 -9.38 -0.55 -12.65
C SER A 89 -10.53 -1.38 -13.22
N ASP A 90 -10.74 -1.28 -14.54
CA ASP A 90 -11.68 -2.13 -15.27
C ASP A 90 -11.26 -3.60 -15.35
N GLN A 91 -10.03 -3.92 -14.92
CA GLN A 91 -9.50 -5.28 -14.82
C GLN A 91 -9.76 -5.92 -13.45
N GLY A 92 -10.49 -5.25 -12.57
CA GLY A 92 -10.76 -5.73 -11.21
C GLY A 92 -9.53 -5.69 -10.33
N GLU A 93 -8.72 -4.63 -10.43
CA GLU A 93 -7.72 -4.28 -9.41
C GLU A 93 -8.27 -3.15 -8.54
N PHE A 94 -8.03 -3.23 -7.24
CA PHE A 94 -8.56 -2.30 -6.25
C PHE A 94 -7.43 -1.89 -5.29
N SER A 95 -7.41 -0.60 -4.95
CA SER A 95 -6.73 -0.05 -3.79
C SER A 95 -7.80 0.63 -2.93
N LEU A 96 -7.92 0.19 -1.69
CA LEU A 96 -8.92 0.63 -0.73
C LEU A 96 -8.20 1.33 0.42
N THR A 97 -8.43 2.62 0.58
CA THR A 97 -7.94 3.38 1.73
C THR A 97 -9.10 3.50 2.71
N LEU A 98 -8.97 2.84 3.87
CA LEU A 98 -9.92 2.97 4.97
C LEU A 98 -9.31 3.90 6.02
N THR A 99 -9.96 5.03 6.27
CA THR A 99 -9.42 6.09 7.12
C THR A 99 -10.18 6.15 8.43
N LEU A 100 -9.47 6.36 9.54
CA LEU A 100 -10.02 6.66 10.87
C LEU A 100 -10.00 8.18 11.07
N PRO A 101 -11.12 8.90 10.89
CA PRO A 101 -11.10 10.36 10.77
C PRO A 101 -10.73 11.12 12.06
N GLU A 102 -10.87 10.45 13.20
CA GLU A 102 -10.62 11.01 14.54
C GLU A 102 -9.13 10.90 14.94
N GLU A 103 -8.38 9.97 14.36
CA GLU A 103 -6.94 9.82 14.63
C GLU A 103 -6.13 10.68 13.65
N ARG A 104 -5.58 11.79 14.15
CA ARG A 104 -4.96 12.83 13.33
C ARG A 104 -3.52 13.12 13.73
N PHE A 105 -2.71 13.42 12.73
CA PHE A 105 -1.34 13.86 12.86
C PHE A 105 -1.11 15.11 12.01
N GLU A 106 -0.41 16.12 12.53
CA GLU A 106 -0.14 17.35 11.79
C GLU A 106 1.31 17.41 11.32
N VAL A 107 1.52 17.70 10.03
CA VAL A 107 2.86 17.91 9.46
C VAL A 107 3.12 19.41 9.33
N VAL A 108 4.05 19.92 10.14
CA VAL A 108 4.35 21.36 10.15
C VAL A 108 5.41 21.70 9.10
N SER A 109 4.98 22.39 8.03
CA SER A 109 5.89 22.90 7.00
C SER A 109 6.36 24.33 7.30
N PRO A 110 7.66 24.67 7.07
CA PRO A 110 8.18 26.02 7.25
C PRO A 110 7.39 27.06 6.46
N LYS A 111 6.95 28.13 7.13
CA LYS A 111 6.15 29.19 6.52
C LYS A 111 6.97 30.03 5.53
N ARG A 112 6.27 30.55 4.52
CA ARG A 112 6.86 31.51 3.58
C ARG A 112 6.99 32.88 4.26
N PRO A 113 8.12 33.59 4.14
CA PRO A 113 8.24 34.92 4.73
C PRO A 113 7.18 35.87 4.16
N GLY A 114 6.50 36.62 5.03
CA GLY A 114 5.47 37.58 4.64
C GLY A 114 4.15 36.96 4.16
N SER A 115 3.97 35.65 4.19
CA SER A 115 2.67 35.04 3.90
C SER A 115 1.72 35.15 5.09
N GLN A 116 0.43 35.37 4.81
CA GLN A 116 -0.58 35.24 5.85
C GLN A 116 -0.67 33.80 6.38
N PRO A 117 -1.11 33.60 7.63
CA PRO A 117 -1.36 32.27 8.18
C PRO A 117 -2.34 31.50 7.27
N SER A 118 -1.97 30.28 6.89
CA SER A 118 -2.88 29.37 6.22
C SER A 118 -4.05 29.03 7.14
N THR A 119 -5.26 29.07 6.61
CA THR A 119 -6.47 28.55 7.27
C THR A 119 -6.60 27.03 7.14
N THR A 120 -5.76 26.42 6.30
CA THR A 120 -5.74 24.97 6.05
C THR A 120 -4.54 24.35 6.80
N PRO A 121 -4.77 23.56 7.87
CA PRO A 121 -3.71 22.75 8.47
C PRO A 121 -3.33 21.59 7.55
N ASP A 122 -2.06 21.17 7.60
CA ASP A 122 -1.60 19.98 6.87
C ASP A 122 -1.78 18.75 7.75
N THR A 123 -2.99 18.21 7.72
CA THR A 123 -3.40 17.10 8.60
C THR A 123 -3.46 15.78 7.84
N LEU A 124 -2.86 14.78 8.47
CA LEU A 124 -2.94 13.36 8.12
C LEU A 124 -3.96 12.67 9.03
N GLN A 125 -4.75 11.78 8.46
CA GLN A 125 -5.61 10.88 9.20
C GLN A 125 -5.05 9.47 9.13
N LYS A 126 -5.09 8.75 10.24
CA LYS A 126 -4.64 7.36 10.27
C LYS A 126 -5.45 6.53 9.28
N ALA A 127 -4.78 5.71 8.47
CA ALA A 127 -5.41 4.93 7.43
C ALA A 127 -4.82 3.53 7.31
N ILE A 128 -5.65 2.63 6.79
CA ILE A 128 -5.24 1.31 6.34
C ILE A 128 -5.49 1.17 4.85
N ILE A 129 -4.42 0.88 4.11
CA ILE A 129 -4.47 0.74 2.65
C ILE A 129 -4.44 -0.73 2.30
N ILE A 130 -5.44 -1.20 1.59
CA ILE A 130 -5.63 -2.60 1.20
C ILE A 130 -5.59 -2.66 -0.33
N THR A 131 -4.79 -3.55 -0.91
CA THR A 131 -4.94 -3.88 -2.31
C THR A 131 -5.63 -5.22 -2.45
N ASN A 132 -6.57 -5.30 -3.39
CA ASN A 132 -7.26 -6.52 -3.73
C ASN A 132 -7.34 -6.62 -5.26
N SER A 133 -7.43 -7.83 -5.80
CA SER A 133 -7.61 -8.00 -7.23
C SER A 133 -8.36 -9.26 -7.56
N TYR A 134 -9.31 -9.18 -8.48
CA TYR A 134 -10.04 -10.30 -9.07
C TYR A 134 -9.39 -10.84 -10.35
N SER A 135 -8.30 -10.20 -10.83
CA SER A 135 -7.60 -10.61 -12.05
C SER A 135 -6.79 -11.91 -11.87
N GLY A 136 -6.56 -12.33 -10.63
CA GLY A 136 -5.67 -13.44 -10.28
C GLY A 136 -4.18 -13.14 -10.45
N LYS A 137 -3.80 -11.90 -10.83
CA LYS A 137 -2.40 -11.48 -11.06
C LYS A 137 -1.77 -10.77 -9.88
N SER A 138 -2.56 -9.95 -9.19
CA SER A 138 -2.10 -9.15 -8.07
C SER A 138 -2.59 -9.81 -6.76
N PRO A 139 -1.70 -10.11 -5.80
CA PRO A 139 -2.11 -10.68 -4.53
C PRO A 139 -2.90 -9.65 -3.71
N PHE A 140 -3.68 -10.13 -2.76
CA PHE A 140 -4.18 -9.27 -1.70
C PHE A 140 -3.00 -8.74 -0.88
N THR A 141 -3.00 -7.45 -0.54
CA THR A 141 -2.00 -6.87 0.35
C THR A 141 -2.66 -5.92 1.31
N ILE A 142 -2.04 -5.73 2.47
CA ILE A 142 -2.38 -4.68 3.41
C ILE A 142 -1.10 -3.89 3.63
N GLN A 143 -1.16 -2.57 3.53
CA GLN A 143 -0.02 -1.68 3.71
C GLN A 143 1.13 -1.99 2.74
N GLY A 144 0.81 -2.45 1.53
CA GLY A 144 1.79 -2.57 0.44
C GLY A 144 2.65 -3.83 0.54
N LYS A 145 2.46 -4.66 1.57
CA LYS A 145 3.07 -5.99 1.65
C LYS A 145 2.04 -7.11 1.74
N VAL A 146 2.46 -8.25 1.20
CA VAL A 146 1.84 -9.54 1.49
C VAL A 146 2.13 -9.81 2.96
N LEU A 147 1.16 -9.50 3.83
CA LEU A 147 1.06 -9.82 5.25
C LEU A 147 2.39 -10.34 5.83
N SER A 148 3.25 -9.41 6.28
CA SER A 148 4.55 -9.76 6.83
C SER A 148 4.66 -9.29 8.27
N THR A 149 4.80 -10.24 9.18
CA THR A 149 5.19 -9.96 10.57
C THR A 149 6.70 -10.09 10.69
N GLN A 150 7.34 -9.08 11.25
CA GLN A 150 8.74 -9.18 11.67
C GLN A 150 8.81 -9.75 13.08
N ARG A 151 9.83 -10.57 13.32
CA ARG A 151 10.14 -11.13 14.63
C ARG A 151 11.63 -10.86 14.92
N SER A 152 11.88 -10.20 16.05
CA SER A 152 13.18 -10.25 16.72
C SER A 152 13.27 -11.57 17.48
N ILE A 153 14.37 -12.29 17.33
CA ILE A 153 14.61 -13.56 18.06
C ILE A 153 15.20 -13.32 19.45
N ASP A 154 15.74 -12.12 19.71
CA ASP A 154 16.41 -11.77 20.98
C ASP A 154 15.43 -11.35 22.08
N THR A 155 14.16 -11.11 21.75
CA THR A 155 13.11 -10.78 22.71
C THR A 155 12.02 -11.83 22.67
N THR A 156 11.63 -12.35 23.83
CA THR A 156 10.47 -13.26 23.99
C THR A 156 9.13 -12.63 23.58
N GLU A 157 9.12 -11.32 23.32
CA GLU A 157 7.93 -10.59 22.88
C GLU A 157 7.80 -10.60 21.35
N ILE A 158 6.82 -11.36 20.89
CA ILE A 158 6.32 -11.32 19.52
C ILE A 158 5.29 -10.18 19.48
N ALA A 159 5.70 -9.00 19.01
CA ALA A 159 4.76 -7.93 18.71
C ALA A 159 4.74 -7.72 17.18
N PRO A 160 3.76 -8.26 16.44
CA PRO A 160 3.56 -7.85 15.06
C PRO A 160 3.32 -6.34 15.05
N ARG A 161 4.27 -5.55 14.51
CA ARG A 161 4.07 -4.12 14.33
C ARG A 161 3.26 -3.88 13.08
N MET A 162 2.01 -3.50 13.29
CA MET A 162 1.13 -3.08 12.21
C MET A 162 1.59 -1.72 11.70
N ARG A 163 1.84 -1.62 10.39
CA ARG A 163 2.18 -0.34 9.76
C ARG A 163 1.01 0.60 9.80
N ILE A 164 1.33 1.88 9.95
CA ILE A 164 0.35 2.95 9.92
C ILE A 164 0.49 3.67 8.58
N SER A 165 -0.51 3.53 7.70
CA SER A 165 -0.67 4.44 6.57
C SER A 165 -1.37 5.70 7.03
N TYR A 166 -1.30 6.71 6.19
CA TYR A 166 -2.01 7.96 6.40
C TYR A 166 -2.83 8.33 5.18
N TYR A 167 -3.93 9.04 5.41
CA TYR A 167 -4.66 9.74 4.37
C TYR A 167 -4.43 11.24 4.56
N ARG A 168 -3.95 11.92 3.52
CA ARG A 168 -3.67 13.35 3.61
C ARG A 168 -4.85 14.17 3.11
N LEU A 169 -5.42 15.01 3.98
CA LEU A 169 -6.62 15.77 3.68
C LEU A 169 -6.44 16.82 2.57
N VAL A 170 -5.26 17.44 2.50
CA VAL A 170 -4.99 18.54 1.56
C VAL A 170 -5.10 18.10 0.10
N CYS A 171 -4.65 16.87 -0.19
CA CYS A 171 -4.53 16.33 -1.55
C CYS A 171 -5.34 15.06 -1.78
N GLY A 172 -5.98 14.53 -0.75
CA GLY A 172 -6.93 13.44 -0.86
C GLY A 172 -6.33 12.11 -1.31
N ASN A 173 -5.10 11.81 -0.91
CA ASN A 173 -4.39 10.58 -1.28
C ASN A 173 -3.97 9.76 -0.05
N GLY A 174 -3.88 8.44 -0.27
CA GLY A 174 -3.29 7.51 0.69
C GLY A 174 -1.76 7.51 0.60
N LEU A 175 -1.12 7.55 1.75
CA LEU A 175 0.31 7.55 1.97
C LEU A 175 0.69 6.31 2.78
N MET A 176 1.64 5.54 2.28
CA MET A 176 1.98 4.25 2.85
C MET A 176 2.95 4.37 4.03
N GLY A 177 2.78 3.50 5.03
CA GLY A 177 3.63 3.38 6.21
C GLY A 177 5.00 2.71 5.95
N TRP A 178 5.80 3.26 5.04
CA TRP A 178 7.03 2.62 4.54
C TRP A 178 8.19 2.51 5.55
N ALA A 179 8.27 3.39 6.55
CA ALA A 179 9.31 3.29 7.58
C ALA A 179 8.86 2.46 8.79
N ASP A 180 7.57 2.14 8.89
CA ASP A 180 7.02 1.34 10.00
C ASP A 180 7.39 -0.15 9.88
N GLU A 181 8.20 -0.50 8.87
CA GLU A 181 8.84 -1.80 8.72
C GLU A 181 10.10 -1.97 9.56
N PHE A 182 10.55 -0.93 10.26
CA PHE A 182 11.77 -0.99 11.05
C PHE A 182 11.40 -0.96 12.53
N MET A 183 12.19 -1.61 13.37
CA MET A 183 11.92 -1.68 14.81
C MET A 183 12.21 -0.33 15.48
N SER A 184 13.15 0.43 14.92
CA SER A 184 13.52 1.75 15.42
C SER A 184 13.87 2.71 14.28
N LEU A 185 13.84 4.00 14.62
CA LEU A 185 14.29 5.05 13.71
C LEU A 185 15.78 4.92 13.37
N ASP A 186 16.60 4.55 14.36
CA ASP A 186 18.04 4.39 14.18
C ASP A 186 18.36 3.24 13.22
N GLU A 187 17.66 2.11 13.35
CA GLU A 187 17.76 0.99 12.40
C GLU A 187 17.40 1.44 10.98
N TYR A 188 16.30 2.18 10.81
CA TYR A 188 15.90 2.68 9.50
C TYR A 188 16.92 3.65 8.89
N VAL A 189 17.44 4.58 9.70
CA VAL A 189 18.46 5.55 9.28
C VAL A 189 19.76 4.84 8.89
N GLN A 190 20.19 3.86 9.67
CA GLN A 190 21.36 3.05 9.38
C GLN A 190 21.18 2.29 8.06
N TRP A 191 20.03 1.64 7.87
CA TRP A 191 19.70 0.92 6.64
C TRP A 191 19.71 1.83 5.40
N LEU A 192 19.21 3.06 5.52
CA LEU A 192 19.29 4.03 4.45
C LEU A 192 20.75 4.43 4.15
N ALA A 193 21.56 4.66 5.18
CA ALA A 193 22.96 5.11 5.05
C ALA A 193 23.89 4.03 4.45
N GLU A 194 23.68 2.77 4.79
CA GLU A 194 24.42 1.63 4.24
C GLU A 194 24.04 1.33 2.77
N GLY A 195 22.94 1.93 2.31
CA GLY A 195 22.36 1.71 1.00
C GLY A 195 21.49 0.45 0.96
N GLN A 196 20.43 0.49 0.14
CA GLN A 196 19.52 -0.65 0.01
C GLN A 196 20.33 -1.90 -0.42
N PRO A 197 20.36 -2.97 0.39
CA PRO A 197 21.15 -4.15 0.05
C PRO A 197 20.67 -4.70 -1.31
N THR A 198 21.56 -4.68 -2.31
CA THR A 198 21.22 -5.03 -3.71
C THR A 198 20.88 -6.51 -3.93
N ARG A 199 21.03 -7.33 -2.90
CA ARG A 199 20.62 -8.74 -2.74
C ARG A 199 21.12 -9.17 -1.36
N HIS A 200 20.27 -9.81 -0.56
CA HIS A 200 20.75 -10.42 0.68
C HIS A 200 21.72 -11.56 0.33
N THR A 201 23.01 -11.36 0.52
CA THR A 201 24.04 -12.26 -0.03
C THR A 201 24.24 -13.54 0.79
N ASN A 202 23.60 -13.70 1.95
CA ASN A 202 23.69 -14.92 2.77
C ASN A 202 22.38 -15.16 3.53
N VAL A 203 21.30 -15.55 2.85
CA VAL A 203 20.01 -15.87 3.50
C VAL A 203 19.84 -17.38 3.61
N ARG A 204 19.67 -17.88 4.83
CA ARG A 204 19.07 -19.21 5.05
C ARG A 204 17.56 -19.07 5.11
N GLU A 205 16.88 -19.36 4.00
CA GLU A 205 15.41 -19.41 3.99
C GLU A 205 14.90 -20.67 4.71
N THR A 206 14.45 -20.53 5.95
CA THR A 206 13.67 -21.58 6.61
C THR A 206 12.19 -21.35 6.31
N LYS A 207 11.53 -22.32 5.68
CA LYS A 207 10.09 -22.29 5.36
C LYS A 207 9.31 -23.03 6.42
N THR A 208 8.55 -22.30 7.21
CA THR A 208 7.62 -22.88 8.19
C THR A 208 6.20 -22.59 7.74
N ILE A 209 5.39 -23.64 7.60
CA ILE A 209 3.96 -23.56 7.29
C ILE A 209 3.21 -23.72 8.61
N PHE A 210 2.52 -22.67 9.05
CA PHE A 210 1.58 -22.78 10.16
C PHE A 210 0.20 -23.21 9.63
N GLU A 211 -0.58 -23.96 10.41
CA GLU A 211 -1.99 -24.27 10.09
C GLU A 211 -2.91 -23.55 11.11
N PRO A 212 -4.13 -23.14 10.73
CA PRO A 212 -4.81 -23.37 9.44
C PRO A 212 -4.49 -22.32 8.37
N ALA A 213 -3.92 -21.18 8.76
CA ALA A 213 -3.45 -20.16 7.82
C ALA A 213 -2.06 -20.57 7.33
N ARG A 214 -1.94 -21.03 6.08
CA ARG A 214 -0.67 -21.38 5.38
C ARG A 214 0.27 -20.17 5.24
N ILE A 215 0.72 -19.65 6.37
CA ILE A 215 1.70 -18.60 6.52
C ILE A 215 3.04 -19.23 6.18
N GLU A 216 3.70 -18.76 5.12
CA GLU A 216 5.09 -19.14 4.85
C GLU A 216 5.99 -18.15 5.57
N THR A 217 6.60 -18.56 6.68
CA THR A 217 7.65 -17.74 7.28
C THR A 217 8.93 -17.89 6.48
N THR A 218 9.58 -16.77 6.15
CA THR A 218 10.94 -16.72 5.59
C THR A 218 11.86 -16.10 6.63
N GLU A 219 12.60 -16.93 7.35
CA GLU A 219 13.56 -16.42 8.32
C GLU A 219 14.81 -15.92 7.58
N HIS A 220 15.29 -14.72 7.90
CA HIS A 220 16.56 -14.20 7.41
C HIS A 220 17.57 -14.21 8.57
N VAL A 221 18.53 -15.12 8.48
CA VAL A 221 19.66 -15.18 9.42
C VAL A 221 20.86 -14.53 8.76
N GLU A 222 21.32 -13.38 9.25
CA GLU A 222 22.62 -12.85 8.85
C GLU A 222 23.73 -13.62 9.55
N VAL A 223 24.58 -14.30 8.79
CA VAL A 223 25.67 -15.10 9.33
C VAL A 223 26.83 -14.17 9.71
N GLY A 224 27.05 -13.97 11.01
CA GLY A 224 28.21 -13.23 11.56
C GLY A 224 27.89 -11.99 12.40
N GLN A 225 26.62 -11.60 12.49
CA GLN A 225 26.08 -10.64 13.46
C GLN A 225 24.94 -11.33 14.22
N GLU A 226 24.77 -11.06 15.53
CA GLU A 226 23.77 -11.75 16.37
C GLU A 226 22.30 -11.41 16.00
N THR A 227 22.05 -10.61 14.97
CA THR A 227 20.69 -10.20 14.61
C THR A 227 20.06 -11.19 13.64
N THR A 228 19.12 -11.99 14.14
CA THR A 228 18.25 -12.80 13.28
C THR A 228 16.93 -12.07 13.04
N LEU A 229 16.66 -11.67 11.79
CA LEU A 229 15.43 -11.01 11.39
C LEU A 229 14.51 -12.04 10.70
N ALA A 230 13.45 -12.47 11.38
CA ALA A 230 12.47 -13.35 10.75
C ALA A 230 11.36 -12.54 10.07
N TYR A 231 11.13 -12.77 8.78
CA TYR A 231 10.06 -12.15 8.00
C TYR A 231 9.00 -13.19 7.65
N SER A 232 7.78 -13.07 8.14
CA SER A 232 6.70 -13.92 7.65
C SER A 232 6.11 -13.40 6.34
N ARG A 233 5.61 -14.27 5.47
CA ARG A 233 4.82 -13.89 4.30
C ARG A 233 3.60 -14.79 4.24
N ILE A 234 2.41 -14.24 4.49
CA ILE A 234 1.20 -15.06 4.39
C ILE A 234 0.87 -15.29 2.92
N ARG A 235 0.97 -16.54 2.44
CA ARG A 235 0.43 -16.88 1.13
C ARG A 235 -1.08 -17.01 1.23
N HIS A 236 -1.80 -16.32 0.35
CA HIS A 236 -3.26 -16.43 0.25
C HIS A 236 -3.76 -17.78 -0.25
N THR A 237 -2.90 -18.77 -0.50
CA THR A 237 -3.30 -20.06 -1.08
C THR A 237 -4.10 -20.89 -0.08
N GLY A 238 -5.35 -21.23 -0.42
CA GLY A 238 -6.16 -22.18 0.36
C GLY A 238 -6.80 -21.59 1.62
N PHE A 239 -6.84 -20.26 1.72
CA PHE A 239 -7.63 -19.57 2.73
C PHE A 239 -9.12 -19.83 2.49
N THR A 240 -9.83 -20.28 3.52
CA THR A 240 -11.29 -20.20 3.53
C THR A 240 -11.72 -18.76 3.78
N GLU A 241 -12.98 -18.45 3.47
CA GLU A 241 -13.55 -17.13 3.77
C GLU A 241 -13.47 -16.82 5.28
N ALA A 242 -13.75 -17.81 6.13
CA ALA A 242 -13.70 -17.70 7.58
C ALA A 242 -12.26 -17.46 8.11
N ASP A 243 -11.27 -18.16 7.55
CA ASP A 243 -9.86 -17.94 7.92
C ASP A 243 -9.43 -16.52 7.60
N PHE A 244 -9.80 -16.05 6.41
CA PHE A 244 -9.48 -14.70 5.96
C PHE A 244 -10.18 -13.64 6.80
N GLU A 245 -11.46 -13.84 7.14
CA GLU A 245 -12.21 -12.96 8.04
C GLU A 245 -11.52 -12.83 9.40
N LYS A 246 -11.08 -13.95 9.98
CA LYS A 246 -10.36 -13.97 11.26
C LYS A 246 -9.03 -13.24 11.17
N THR A 247 -8.23 -13.51 10.13
CA THR A 247 -6.95 -12.83 9.91
C THR A 247 -7.14 -11.33 9.73
N LEU A 248 -8.07 -10.92 8.87
CA LEU A 248 -8.35 -9.50 8.61
C LEU A 248 -8.83 -8.78 9.86
N SER A 249 -9.68 -9.43 10.66
CA SER A 249 -10.15 -8.88 11.94
C SER A 249 -9.01 -8.68 12.94
N GLY A 250 -8.10 -9.65 13.06
CA GLY A 250 -6.92 -9.52 13.92
C GLY A 250 -6.07 -8.30 13.52
N MET A 251 -5.79 -8.16 12.23
CA MET A 251 -5.01 -7.03 11.71
C MET A 251 -5.68 -5.68 11.89
N PHE A 252 -7.00 -5.60 11.74
CA PHE A 252 -7.72 -4.36 12.00
C PHE A 252 -7.68 -3.98 13.48
N ASN A 253 -7.75 -4.95 14.40
CA ASN A 253 -7.59 -4.68 15.83
C ASN A 253 -6.17 -4.19 16.16
N GLU A 254 -5.14 -4.82 15.59
CA GLU A 254 -3.75 -4.37 15.73
C GLU A 254 -3.56 -2.95 15.17
N PHE A 255 -4.13 -2.66 13.99
CA PHE A 255 -4.10 -1.34 13.38
C PHE A 255 -4.78 -0.28 14.26
N VAL A 256 -5.97 -0.55 14.79
CA VAL A 256 -6.67 0.37 15.71
C VAL A 256 -5.80 0.65 16.95
N SER A 257 -5.14 -0.37 17.48
CA SER A 257 -4.32 -0.26 18.70
C SER A 257 -2.97 0.43 18.47
N ALA A 258 -2.46 0.47 17.23
CA ALA A 258 -1.14 1.04 16.92
C ALA A 258 -1.13 2.57 17.09
N GLN A 259 -0.17 3.10 17.86
CA GLN A 259 -0.06 4.55 18.15
C GLN A 259 1.18 5.18 17.51
N ASP A 260 2.29 4.45 17.47
CA ASP A 260 3.56 4.99 16.98
C ASP A 260 3.76 4.68 15.49
N SER A 261 4.13 5.70 14.72
CA SER A 261 4.56 5.55 13.32
C SER A 261 5.91 6.23 13.12
N LEU A 262 6.91 5.45 12.70
CA LEU A 262 8.20 5.97 12.22
C LEU A 262 8.00 6.75 10.93
N THR A 263 7.05 6.32 10.10
CA THR A 263 6.72 6.97 8.82
C THR A 263 6.23 8.39 9.05
N ALA A 264 5.36 8.61 10.03
CA ALA A 264 4.92 9.97 10.39
C ALA A 264 6.08 10.87 10.83
N GLN A 265 7.04 10.33 11.60
CA GLN A 265 8.24 11.08 12.01
C GLN A 265 9.09 11.47 10.80
N MET A 266 9.21 10.58 9.80
CA MET A 266 9.92 10.87 8.57
C MET A 266 9.21 11.95 7.73
N TYR A 267 7.88 11.98 7.71
CA TYR A 267 7.14 13.08 7.05
C TYR A 267 7.48 14.45 7.64
N THR A 268 7.58 14.54 8.97
CA THR A 268 8.03 15.77 9.64
C THR A 268 9.46 16.15 9.24
N ARG A 269 10.40 15.19 9.23
CA ARG A 269 11.79 15.44 8.79
C ARG A 269 11.86 15.94 7.34
N LEU A 270 11.06 15.35 6.43
CA LEU A 270 10.97 15.81 5.04
C LEU A 270 10.37 17.23 4.94
N ALA A 271 9.42 17.57 5.81
CA ALA A 271 8.77 18.88 5.81
C ALA A 271 9.72 20.01 6.26
N GLU A 272 10.62 19.73 7.18
CA GLU A 272 11.65 20.67 7.65
C GLU A 272 12.67 21.04 6.56
N HIS A 273 12.89 20.14 5.61
CA HIS A 273 13.88 20.29 4.54
C HIS A 273 13.32 21.08 3.34
N THR A 274 13.48 22.40 3.38
CA THR A 274 13.09 23.29 2.27
C THR A 274 13.96 23.09 1.03
N ILE A 275 13.36 23.15 -0.15
CA ILE A 275 14.05 22.96 -1.43
C ILE A 275 13.79 24.09 -2.42
N LYS A 276 14.70 24.20 -3.40
CA LYS A 276 14.47 25.03 -4.60
C LYS A 276 13.91 24.16 -5.71
N ARG A 277 12.89 24.64 -6.43
CA ARG A 277 12.24 23.92 -7.55
C ARG A 277 13.26 23.39 -8.56
N GLN A 278 14.27 24.17 -8.91
CA GLN A 278 15.32 23.81 -9.89
C GLN A 278 16.17 22.62 -9.44
N ARG A 279 16.23 22.35 -8.13
CA ARG A 279 16.96 21.20 -7.55
C ARG A 279 16.04 20.02 -7.28
N ALA A 280 14.72 20.15 -7.39
CA ALA A 280 13.78 19.09 -7.01
C ALA A 280 14.06 17.75 -7.73
N GLU A 281 14.34 17.77 -9.04
CA GLU A 281 14.69 16.56 -9.78
C GLU A 281 16.01 15.90 -9.31
N SER A 282 16.94 16.69 -8.77
CA SER A 282 18.22 16.16 -8.30
C SER A 282 18.09 15.25 -7.08
N TYR A 283 17.02 15.41 -6.30
CA TYR A 283 16.68 14.54 -5.16
C TYR A 283 16.12 13.18 -5.60
N LEU A 284 15.74 13.04 -6.88
CA LEU A 284 15.17 11.81 -7.43
C LEU A 284 16.22 10.95 -8.15
N LYS A 285 17.51 11.34 -8.08
CA LYS A 285 18.62 10.58 -8.67
C LYS A 285 18.69 9.18 -8.05
N GLY A 286 18.36 8.16 -8.83
CA GLY A 286 18.34 6.77 -8.38
C GLY A 286 16.98 6.10 -8.59
N VAL A 287 15.91 6.88 -8.69
CA VAL A 287 14.56 6.36 -8.91
C VAL A 287 14.12 6.65 -10.36
N LYS A 288 13.72 5.62 -11.09
CA LYS A 288 13.26 5.74 -12.49
C LYS A 288 11.81 6.22 -12.54
N VAL A 289 11.60 7.51 -12.28
CA VAL A 289 10.28 8.14 -12.40
C VAL A 289 10.07 8.69 -13.83
N PRO A 290 8.92 8.43 -14.46
CA PRO A 290 8.58 9.08 -15.73
C PRO A 290 8.59 10.62 -15.63
N LYS A 291 9.29 11.29 -16.56
CA LYS A 291 9.44 12.77 -16.55
C LYS A 291 8.11 13.52 -16.45
N LYS A 292 7.07 13.03 -17.12
CA LYS A 292 5.72 13.63 -17.07
C LYS A 292 5.14 13.61 -15.65
N LEU A 293 5.36 12.53 -14.89
CA LEU A 293 4.90 12.45 -13.50
C LEU A 293 5.68 13.40 -12.60
N VAL A 294 6.99 13.53 -12.82
CA VAL A 294 7.82 14.51 -12.11
C VAL A 294 7.33 15.93 -12.36
N GLN A 295 7.06 16.31 -13.61
CA GLN A 295 6.52 17.63 -13.93
C GLN A 295 5.21 17.92 -13.18
N LEU A 296 4.26 16.99 -13.23
CA LEU A 296 2.96 17.12 -12.56
C LEU A 296 3.12 17.19 -11.03
N ALA A 297 4.08 16.45 -10.47
CA ALA A 297 4.40 16.51 -9.06
C ALA A 297 4.95 17.88 -8.65
N LEU A 298 5.80 18.49 -9.49
CA LEU A 298 6.34 19.82 -9.23
C LEU A 298 5.27 20.91 -9.34
N GLU A 299 4.36 20.81 -10.29
CA GLU A 299 3.19 21.71 -10.38
C GLU A 299 2.34 21.59 -9.10
N ARG A 300 2.06 20.35 -8.67
CA ARG A 300 1.30 20.07 -7.46
C ARG A 300 1.97 20.59 -6.19
N MET A 301 3.29 20.41 -6.08
CA MET A 301 4.07 20.93 -4.95
C MET A 301 3.92 22.45 -4.80
N ASP A 302 3.92 23.20 -5.91
CA ASP A 302 3.77 24.65 -5.88
C ASP A 302 2.34 25.07 -5.48
N GLU A 303 1.32 24.38 -5.99
CA GLU A 303 -0.08 24.58 -5.60
C GLU A 303 -0.27 24.38 -4.08
N GLU A 304 0.23 23.27 -3.55
CA GLU A 304 0.09 22.92 -2.14
C GLU A 304 0.91 23.83 -1.23
N ALA A 305 2.13 24.20 -1.64
CA ALA A 305 2.93 25.20 -0.93
C ALA A 305 2.19 26.55 -0.86
N GLY A 306 1.48 26.93 -1.91
CA GLY A 306 0.60 28.11 -1.92
C GLY A 306 -0.54 27.97 -0.90
N ARG A 307 -1.28 26.86 -0.96
CA ARG A 307 -2.44 26.59 -0.10
C ARG A 307 -2.09 26.54 1.39
N LEU A 308 -0.92 26.01 1.73
CA LEU A 308 -0.43 25.87 3.11
C LEU A 308 0.37 27.09 3.61
N ALA A 309 0.55 28.12 2.76
CA ALA A 309 1.43 29.25 3.01
C ALA A 309 2.86 28.80 3.40
N ALA A 310 3.32 27.72 2.79
CA ALA A 310 4.59 27.07 3.09
C ALA A 310 5.66 27.38 2.04
N LYS A 311 6.92 27.16 2.41
CA LYS A 311 8.02 27.02 1.46
C LYS A 311 7.94 25.63 0.80
N PRO A 312 8.32 25.48 -0.48
CA PRO A 312 8.54 24.16 -1.06
C PRO A 312 9.54 23.35 -0.22
N ASN A 313 9.22 22.10 0.06
CA ASN A 313 10.03 21.17 0.85
C ASN A 313 9.91 19.74 0.29
N LEU A 314 10.71 18.83 0.83
CA LEU A 314 10.73 17.44 0.36
C LEU A 314 9.41 16.69 0.66
N TRP A 315 8.69 17.08 1.72
CA TRP A 315 7.36 16.54 2.03
C TRP A 315 6.34 16.84 0.94
N LEU A 316 6.26 18.10 0.48
CA LEU A 316 5.36 18.50 -0.60
C LEU A 316 5.79 17.88 -1.94
N LEU A 317 7.08 17.69 -2.18
CA LEU A 317 7.57 16.96 -3.35
C LEU A 317 7.14 15.49 -3.32
N TYR A 318 7.32 14.79 -2.20
CA TYR A 318 6.87 13.42 -2.01
C TYR A 318 5.37 13.27 -2.29
N ASN A 319 4.56 14.15 -1.69
CA ASN A 319 3.10 14.14 -1.89
C ASN A 319 2.71 14.42 -3.34
N GLY A 320 3.35 15.37 -4.00
CA GLY A 320 3.12 15.65 -5.42
C GLY A 320 3.40 14.42 -6.28
N LEU A 321 4.48 13.68 -5.98
CA LEU A 321 4.84 12.45 -6.70
C LEU A 321 3.84 11.32 -6.44
N ASN A 322 3.48 11.08 -5.18
CA ASN A 322 2.47 10.09 -4.82
C ASN A 322 1.12 10.42 -5.49
N HIS A 323 0.66 11.68 -5.41
CA HIS A 323 -0.56 12.12 -6.07
C HIS A 323 -0.49 11.88 -7.59
N ALA A 324 0.59 12.26 -8.25
CA ALA A 324 0.78 12.01 -9.67
C ALA A 324 0.78 10.51 -10.01
N LEU A 325 1.36 9.67 -9.14
CA LEU A 325 1.38 8.22 -9.33
C LEU A 325 -0.01 7.60 -9.28
N PHE A 326 -0.97 8.11 -8.51
CA PHE A 326 -2.29 7.48 -8.38
C PHE A 326 -3.41 8.18 -9.17
N HIS A 327 -3.24 9.44 -9.55
CA HIS A 327 -4.28 10.21 -10.24
C HIS A 327 -4.04 10.38 -11.75
N GLN A 328 -2.85 10.02 -12.24
CA GLN A 328 -2.52 10.18 -13.66
C GLN A 328 -2.64 8.87 -14.44
N PRO A 329 -3.03 8.93 -15.72
CA PRO A 329 -2.96 7.79 -16.62
C PRO A 329 -1.52 7.33 -16.77
N THR A 330 -1.24 6.09 -16.39
CA THR A 330 0.05 5.45 -16.61
C THR A 330 -0.15 4.01 -17.06
N SER A 331 0.92 3.38 -17.54
CA SER A 331 0.93 1.94 -17.85
C SER A 331 1.21 1.06 -16.62
N LEU A 332 1.41 1.67 -15.45
CA LEU A 332 1.75 0.95 -14.22
C LEU A 332 0.50 0.35 -13.58
N THR A 333 0.60 -0.90 -13.13
CA THR A 333 -0.40 -1.52 -12.26
C THR A 333 -0.41 -0.84 -10.88
N ILE A 334 -1.44 -1.09 -10.08
CA ILE A 334 -1.52 -0.56 -8.71
C ILE A 334 -0.27 -0.94 -7.89
N ASN A 335 0.16 -2.20 -7.94
CA ASN A 335 1.34 -2.66 -7.21
C ASN A 335 2.62 -1.96 -7.67
N GLN A 336 2.82 -1.80 -8.98
CA GLN A 336 3.99 -1.09 -9.52
C GLN A 336 4.01 0.39 -9.10
N ARG A 337 2.84 1.01 -8.91
CA ARG A 337 2.75 2.39 -8.37
C ARG A 337 3.19 2.42 -6.91
N TYR A 338 2.80 1.43 -6.10
CA TYR A 338 3.26 1.33 -4.71
C TYR A 338 4.75 1.03 -4.58
N ASP A 339 5.32 0.13 -5.40
CA ASP A 339 6.76 -0.14 -5.41
C ASP A 339 7.57 1.14 -5.72
N LEU A 340 7.07 1.94 -6.67
CA LEU A 340 7.67 3.21 -7.03
C LEU A 340 7.48 4.28 -5.95
N ASP A 341 6.32 4.32 -5.29
CA ASP A 341 6.06 5.20 -4.15
C ASP A 341 7.01 4.91 -2.96
N GLY A 342 7.22 3.63 -2.63
CA GLY A 342 8.19 3.23 -1.60
C GLY A 342 9.62 3.63 -1.96
N SER A 343 10.02 3.38 -3.22
CA SER A 343 11.35 3.78 -3.71
C SER A 343 11.57 5.29 -3.60
N LEU A 344 10.55 6.09 -3.93
CA LEU A 344 10.55 7.54 -3.77
C LEU A 344 10.65 7.97 -2.31
N PHE A 345 9.85 7.37 -1.44
CA PHE A 345 9.88 7.67 -0.02
C PHE A 345 11.27 7.43 0.57
N HIS A 346 11.88 6.27 0.33
CA HIS A 346 13.21 5.96 0.86
C HIS A 346 14.29 6.88 0.26
N GLN A 347 14.24 7.15 -1.04
CA GLN A 347 15.19 8.04 -1.71
C GLN A 347 15.18 9.47 -1.13
N LEU A 348 13.99 10.03 -0.89
CA LEU A 348 13.87 11.37 -0.33
C LEU A 348 14.33 11.40 1.12
N ASN A 349 14.01 10.37 1.89
CA ASN A 349 14.45 10.26 3.29
C ASN A 349 15.97 10.07 3.42
N HIS A 350 16.60 9.35 2.50
CA HIS A 350 18.07 9.26 2.43
C HIS A 350 18.72 10.64 2.25
N THR A 351 18.03 11.60 1.61
CA THR A 351 18.61 12.93 1.37
C THR A 351 18.53 13.86 2.58
N VAL A 352 17.83 13.45 3.65
CA VAL A 352 17.67 14.22 4.89
C VAL A 352 18.31 13.53 6.10
N LEU A 353 19.15 12.52 5.83
CA LEU A 353 20.13 12.00 6.77
C LEU A 353 21.33 12.93 6.82
#